data_AF-A0A0D2SSU2-F1
#
_entry.id   AF-A0A0D2SSU2-F1
#
_cell.length_a   1.000
_cell.length_b   1.000
_cell.length_c   1.000
_cell.angle_alpha   90.00
_cell.angle_beta   90.00
_cell.angle_gamma   90.00
#
_symmetry.space_group_name_H-M   'P 1'
#
loop_
_entity.id
_entity.type
_entity.pdbx_description
1 polymer ?
#
loop_
_entity_poly.entity_id
_entity_poly.type
_entity_poly.pdbx_seq_one_letter_code
_entity_poly.pdbx_strand_id
1 'polypeptide(L)'
;MFPDVYKLYTSCREQSLQDQLRQAKESVSNMQKLHELAQSQLFELRAQSEEDRAAKQSEVNLLMDEVERAQTRLFSLEREKGLLRSQLQSANEESENKRSDVDSNAILENSLSSKEKIISELNMELHNIETTLSNERVQHVNEIKKLNSLLNEKDVALEEMKKELKARPTEKLVDDLRKKVKILQAVGYNSIEAEDWEAATSGEEMSKMESLLLDKNKKMEHELTQLKVKLSEKTSFLETAEGKIVELAEKVNEQQKLIQKLEDDILKGYSSKEKKGTLFDDWDLSESGGNELSENTDQKQVSADQDQSSMLKVICNQRDRFRARLRETEEEIRQLKEKIGELTTELEKTKADNVKLYGKIRYVQDYNQEKVISRGSKKYAEDLESGFTSDVESKYKKIYEDDINPFAAFSKKERDQRYKELGFRDRITLSSGRFLLGNKYARTFAFFYTIGLHILVFTCLYRMSALSYLSHGSEETAVVEKNLNLPRGY
;
A
#
# COMPACT_ATOMS: atom_id res chain seq x y z
N MET A 1 6.19 17.16 51.25
CA MET A 1 5.97 16.48 49.96
C MET A 1 4.67 16.89 49.26
N PHE A 2 3.57 17.17 49.98
CA PHE A 2 2.29 17.60 49.37
C PHE A 2 2.22 19.04 48.80
N PRO A 3 2.95 20.06 49.31
CA PRO A 3 2.84 21.43 48.79
C PRO A 3 3.30 21.61 47.35
N ASP A 4 4.31 20.85 46.92
CA ASP A 4 4.92 20.99 45.59
C ASP A 4 4.05 20.39 44.49
N VAL A 5 3.33 19.30 44.79
CA VAL A 5 2.37 18.67 43.87
C VAL A 5 1.17 19.59 43.63
N TYR A 6 0.68 20.28 44.67
CA TYR A 6 -0.42 21.24 44.53
C TYR A 6 -0.03 22.44 43.68
N LYS A 7 1.18 23.00 43.88
CA LYS A 7 1.72 24.09 43.07
C LYS A 7 1.88 23.71 41.59
N LEU A 8 2.38 22.50 41.32
CA LEU A 8 2.49 21.98 39.96
C LEU A 8 1.12 21.81 39.31
N TYR A 9 0.13 21.25 40.02
CA TYR A 9 -1.23 21.10 39.51
C TYR A 9 -1.90 22.45 39.19
N THR A 10 -1.75 23.45 40.08
CA THR A 10 -2.27 24.79 39.82
C THR A 10 -1.57 25.46 38.65
N SER A 11 -0.25 25.27 38.50
CA SER A 11 0.52 25.84 37.39
C SER A 11 0.16 25.19 36.05
N CYS A 12 -0.01 23.87 35.99
CA CYS A 12 -0.49 23.18 34.78
C CYS A 12 -1.91 23.61 34.40
N ARG A 13 -2.79 23.79 35.39
CA ARG A 13 -4.15 24.31 35.14
C ARG A 13 -4.13 25.74 34.62
N GLU A 14 -3.29 26.60 35.18
CA GLU A 14 -3.12 27.98 34.74
C GLU A 14 -2.56 28.05 33.32
N GLN A 15 -1.56 27.24 32.99
CA GLN A 15 -1.02 27.12 31.62
C GLN A 15 -2.10 26.67 30.64
N SER A 16 -2.87 25.63 30.96
CA SER A 16 -3.96 25.17 30.09
C SER A 16 -5.03 26.24 29.87
N LEU A 17 -5.38 27.02 30.90
CA LEU A 17 -6.30 28.15 30.78
C LEU A 17 -5.72 29.29 29.95
N GLN A 18 -4.42 29.57 30.07
CA GLN A 18 -3.72 30.56 29.24
C GLN A 18 -3.67 30.13 27.77
N ASP A 19 -3.42 28.85 27.50
CA ASP A 19 -3.44 28.29 26.14
C ASP A 19 -4.84 28.35 25.52
N GLN A 20 -5.88 28.00 26.28
CA GLN A 20 -7.27 28.15 25.83
C GLN A 20 -7.62 29.62 25.54
N LEU A 21 -7.18 30.55 26.39
CA LEU A 21 -7.39 31.98 26.18
C LEU A 21 -6.63 32.48 24.94
N ARG A 22 -5.40 32.01 24.72
CA ARG A 22 -4.60 32.33 23.53
C ARG A 22 -5.28 31.81 22.27
N GLN A 23 -5.73 30.56 22.27
CA GLN A 23 -6.45 29.94 21.15
C GLN A 23 -7.77 30.68 20.86
N ALA A 24 -8.52 31.06 21.89
CA ALA A 24 -9.74 31.84 21.74
C ALA A 24 -9.47 33.26 21.19
N LYS A 25 -8.39 33.91 21.62
CA LYS A 25 -7.98 35.21 21.07
C LYS A 25 -7.55 35.12 19.61
N GLU A 26 -6.80 34.08 19.27
CA GLU A 26 -6.36 33.83 17.89
C GLU A 26 -7.55 33.52 16.98
N SER A 27 -8.50 32.69 17.43
CA SER A 27 -9.70 32.40 16.66
C SER A 27 -10.56 33.66 16.45
N VAL A 28 -10.71 34.52 17.47
CA VAL A 28 -11.40 35.81 17.33
C VAL A 28 -10.66 36.73 16.34
N SER A 29 -9.33 36.81 16.41
CA SER A 29 -8.54 37.61 15.46
C SER A 29 -8.69 37.10 14.02
N ASN A 30 -8.68 35.78 13.84
CA ASN A 30 -8.89 35.17 12.53
C ASN A 30 -10.31 35.44 11.99
N MET A 31 -11.33 35.34 12.85
CA MET A 31 -12.71 35.69 12.48
C MET A 31 -12.85 37.17 12.12
N GLN A 32 -12.17 38.08 12.83
CA GLN A 32 -12.13 39.51 12.49
C GLN A 32 -11.49 39.76 11.13
N LYS A 33 -10.34 39.15 10.84
CA LYS A 33 -9.69 39.26 9.53
C LYS A 33 -10.57 38.73 8.40
N LEU A 34 -11.21 37.57 8.61
CA LEU A 34 -12.15 37.01 7.64
C LEU A 34 -13.36 37.93 7.42
N HIS A 35 -13.87 38.54 8.48
CA HIS A 35 -14.96 39.52 8.38
C HIS A 35 -14.53 40.77 7.63
N GLU A 36 -13.34 41.32 7.90
CA GLU A 36 -12.78 42.47 7.17
C GLU A 36 -12.59 42.14 5.68
N LEU A 37 -12.07 40.95 5.36
CA LEU A 37 -11.93 40.49 3.98
C LEU A 37 -13.30 40.34 3.30
N ALA A 38 -14.25 39.67 3.93
CA ALA A 38 -15.60 39.52 3.39
C ALA A 38 -16.29 40.89 3.19
N GLN A 39 -16.09 41.82 4.13
CA GLN A 39 -16.63 43.18 4.05
C GLN A 39 -15.98 43.96 2.89
N SER A 40 -14.67 43.84 2.68
CA SER A 40 -13.98 44.46 1.55
C SER A 40 -14.48 43.93 0.20
N GLN A 41 -14.70 42.61 0.08
CA GLN A 41 -15.27 41.98 -1.11
C GLN A 41 -16.70 42.45 -1.37
N LEU A 42 -17.52 42.60 -0.32
CA LEU A 42 -18.88 43.13 -0.45
C LEU A 42 -18.88 44.59 -0.93
N PHE A 43 -17.94 45.42 -0.46
CA PHE A 43 -17.81 46.79 -0.95
C PHE A 43 -17.34 46.84 -2.40
N GLU A 44 -16.40 45.99 -2.80
CA GLU A 44 -15.92 45.91 -4.17
C GLU A 44 -17.03 45.46 -5.13
N LEU A 45 -17.77 44.39 -4.79
CA LEU A 45 -18.93 43.94 -5.57
C LEU A 45 -20.02 45.01 -5.66
N ARG A 46 -20.24 45.76 -4.59
CA ARG A 46 -21.20 46.88 -4.60
C ARG A 46 -20.73 48.00 -5.52
N ALA A 47 -19.45 48.36 -5.48
CA ALA A 47 -18.88 49.38 -6.35
C ALA A 47 -19.00 48.99 -7.83
N GLN A 48 -18.64 47.75 -8.18
CA GLN A 48 -18.79 47.23 -9.54
C GLN A 48 -20.26 47.23 -10.00
N SER A 49 -21.18 46.82 -9.14
CA SER A 49 -22.62 46.85 -9.45
C SER A 49 -23.15 48.27 -9.65
N GLU A 50 -22.69 49.24 -8.84
CA GLU A 50 -23.06 50.64 -8.99
C GLU A 50 -22.47 51.25 -10.28
N GLU A 51 -21.24 50.89 -10.65
CA GLU A 51 -20.60 51.26 -11.92
C GLU A 51 -21.34 50.68 -13.13
N ASP A 52 -21.63 49.37 -13.12
CA ASP A 52 -22.39 48.70 -14.18
C ASP A 52 -23.78 49.33 -14.35
N ARG A 53 -24.44 49.67 -13.24
CA ARG A 53 -25.74 50.34 -13.26
C ARG A 53 -25.61 51.75 -13.87
N ALA A 54 -24.56 52.49 -13.55
CA ALA A 54 -24.31 53.81 -14.13
C ALA A 54 -24.00 53.72 -15.63
N ALA A 55 -23.18 52.75 -16.04
CA ALA A 55 -22.87 52.50 -17.45
C ALA A 55 -24.14 52.14 -18.24
N LYS A 56 -24.95 51.20 -17.74
CA LYS A 56 -26.25 50.85 -18.36
C LYS A 56 -27.21 52.03 -18.43
N GLN A 57 -27.25 52.87 -17.40
CA GLN A 57 -28.07 54.08 -17.43
C GLN A 57 -27.59 55.06 -18.50
N SER A 58 -26.27 55.21 -18.68
CA SER A 58 -25.71 56.06 -19.73
C SER A 58 -26.01 55.52 -21.13
N GLU A 59 -25.98 54.21 -21.32
CA GLU A 59 -26.36 53.55 -22.58
C GLU A 59 -27.85 53.78 -22.89
N VAL A 60 -28.73 53.61 -21.91
CA VAL A 60 -30.16 53.91 -22.07
C VAL A 60 -30.40 55.37 -22.44
N ASN A 61 -29.69 56.31 -21.81
CA ASN A 61 -29.82 57.74 -22.14
C ASN A 61 -29.35 58.02 -23.58
N LEU A 62 -28.24 57.42 -24.02
CA LEU A 62 -27.75 57.56 -25.39
C LEU A 62 -28.76 57.01 -26.41
N LEU A 63 -29.33 55.83 -26.14
CA LEU A 63 -30.36 55.23 -26.98
C LEU A 63 -31.63 56.08 -27.02
N MET A 64 -32.03 56.68 -25.90
CA MET A 64 -33.14 57.64 -25.87
C MET A 64 -32.84 58.85 -26.76
N ASP A 65 -31.66 59.44 -26.66
CA ASP A 65 -31.24 60.56 -27.52
C ASP A 65 -31.25 60.18 -29.01
N GLU A 66 -30.78 58.97 -29.36
CA GLU A 66 -30.81 58.48 -30.74
C GLU A 66 -32.23 58.27 -31.26
N VAL A 67 -33.13 57.76 -30.43
CA VAL A 67 -34.55 57.64 -30.74
C VAL A 67 -35.17 59.02 -30.97
N GLU A 68 -34.90 59.99 -30.11
CA GLU A 68 -35.40 61.36 -30.29
C GLU A 68 -34.87 62.02 -31.57
N ARG A 69 -33.58 61.84 -31.88
CA ARG A 69 -32.99 62.32 -33.14
C ARG A 69 -33.61 61.65 -34.36
N ALA A 70 -33.85 60.33 -34.30
CA ALA A 70 -34.48 59.59 -35.38
C ALA A 70 -35.94 60.03 -35.59
N GLN A 71 -36.70 60.22 -34.51
CA GLN A 71 -38.06 60.76 -34.56
C GLN A 71 -38.09 62.17 -35.18
N THR A 72 -37.17 63.05 -34.77
CA THR A 72 -37.06 64.41 -35.34
C THR A 72 -36.79 64.38 -36.84
N ARG A 73 -35.88 63.51 -37.30
CA ARG A 73 -35.63 63.30 -38.73
C ARG A 73 -36.85 62.76 -39.46
N LEU A 74 -37.55 61.80 -38.87
CA LEU A 74 -38.77 61.23 -39.44
C LEU A 74 -39.83 62.32 -39.65
N PHE A 75 -40.08 63.16 -38.64
CA PHE A 75 -41.01 64.29 -38.76
C PHE A 75 -40.58 65.29 -39.84
N SER A 76 -39.28 65.57 -39.98
CA SER A 76 -38.79 66.46 -41.05
C SER A 76 -39.04 65.88 -42.44
N LEU A 77 -38.79 64.58 -42.64
CA LEU A 77 -39.04 63.89 -43.90
C LEU A 77 -40.53 63.79 -44.22
N GLU A 78 -41.38 63.57 -43.22
CA GLU A 78 -42.84 63.58 -43.40
C GLU A 78 -43.34 64.95 -43.86
N ARG A 79 -42.79 66.04 -43.30
CA ARG A 79 -43.10 67.41 -43.73
C ARG A 79 -42.64 67.68 -45.16
N GLU A 80 -41.40 67.30 -45.50
CA GLU A 80 -40.87 67.43 -46.86
C GLU A 80 -41.68 66.63 -47.88
N LYS A 81 -42.06 65.39 -47.54
CA LYS A 81 -42.94 64.57 -48.38
C LYS A 81 -44.31 65.23 -48.59
N GLY A 82 -44.86 65.87 -47.57
CA GLY A 82 -46.10 66.66 -47.68
C GLY A 82 -45.95 67.86 -48.63
N LEU A 83 -44.83 68.58 -48.53
CA LEU A 83 -44.51 69.72 -49.41
C LEU A 83 -44.34 69.28 -50.87
N LEU A 84 -43.55 68.24 -51.14
CA LEU A 84 -43.34 67.70 -52.48
C LEU A 84 -44.64 67.20 -53.11
N ARG A 85 -45.52 66.57 -52.30
CA ARG A 85 -46.85 66.15 -52.77
C ARG A 85 -47.73 67.32 -53.18
N SER A 86 -47.68 68.43 -52.44
CA SER A 86 -48.39 69.67 -52.77
C SER A 86 -47.84 70.31 -54.06
N GLN A 87 -46.51 70.38 -54.20
CA GLN A 87 -45.85 70.91 -55.40
C GLN A 87 -46.16 70.10 -56.66
N LEU A 88 -46.22 68.77 -56.56
CA LEU A 88 -46.64 67.90 -57.67
C LEU A 88 -48.08 68.16 -58.09
N GLN A 89 -48.97 68.43 -57.15
CA GLN A 89 -50.37 68.75 -57.45
C GLN A 89 -50.50 70.11 -58.16
N SER A 90 -49.79 71.13 -57.70
CA SER A 90 -49.80 72.44 -58.36
C SER A 90 -49.14 72.43 -59.74
N ALA A 91 -48.04 71.69 -59.91
CA ALA A 91 -47.37 71.55 -61.22
C ALA A 91 -48.24 70.78 -62.23
N ASN A 92 -49.05 69.83 -61.75
CA ASN A 92 -50.01 69.11 -62.60
C ASN A 92 -51.16 70.02 -63.08
N GLU A 93 -51.59 70.99 -62.25
CA GLU A 93 -52.60 72.00 -62.62
C GLU A 93 -52.04 73.07 -63.58
N GLU A 94 -50.75 73.42 -63.46
CA GLU A 94 -50.08 74.38 -64.35
C GLU A 94 -49.81 73.81 -65.75
N SER A 95 -49.63 72.48 -65.87
CA SER A 95 -49.35 71.81 -67.15
C SER A 95 -50.56 71.72 -68.10
N GLU A 96 -51.79 71.98 -67.65
CA GLU A 96 -52.98 72.00 -68.53
C GLU A 96 -53.17 73.33 -69.26
N ASN A 97 -52.46 74.40 -68.89
CA ASN A 97 -52.69 75.76 -69.38
C ASN A 97 -51.41 76.40 -69.96
N LYS A 98 -51.01 76.04 -71.19
CA LYS A 98 -50.44 76.95 -72.22
C LYS A 98 -49.91 76.23 -73.48
N ARG A 99 -50.41 76.65 -74.65
CA ARG A 99 -49.87 76.46 -76.01
C ARG A 99 -49.23 77.76 -76.52
N SER A 100 -48.10 77.69 -77.23
CA SER A 100 -47.71 78.56 -78.37
C SER A 100 -46.39 78.09 -78.98
N ASP A 101 -46.27 78.01 -80.32
CA ASP A 101 -45.32 77.10 -80.99
C ASP A 101 -44.12 77.74 -81.74
N VAL A 102 -43.86 79.05 -81.60
CA VAL A 102 -42.73 79.70 -82.33
C VAL A 102 -41.78 80.50 -81.42
N ASP A 103 -42.28 81.07 -80.32
CA ASP A 103 -41.43 81.54 -79.20
C ASP A 103 -41.01 80.37 -78.29
N SER A 104 -41.75 79.26 -78.36
CA SER A 104 -41.42 78.01 -77.67
C SER A 104 -40.07 77.47 -78.12
N ASN A 105 -39.73 77.45 -79.41
CA ASN A 105 -38.48 76.82 -79.85
C ASN A 105 -37.22 77.52 -79.31
N ALA A 106 -37.18 78.85 -79.27
CA ALA A 106 -36.04 79.59 -78.70
C ALA A 106 -35.99 79.50 -77.17
N ILE A 107 -37.16 79.52 -76.50
CA ILE A 107 -37.27 79.29 -75.06
C ILE A 107 -36.90 77.83 -74.71
N LEU A 108 -37.25 76.88 -75.57
CA LEU A 108 -36.94 75.46 -75.45
C LEU A 108 -35.45 75.22 -75.71
N GLU A 109 -34.81 75.86 -76.69
CA GLU A 109 -33.35 75.78 -76.89
C GLU A 109 -32.58 76.38 -75.71
N ASN A 110 -32.98 77.55 -75.21
CA ASN A 110 -32.38 78.11 -74.00
C ASN A 110 -32.65 77.23 -72.77
N SER A 111 -33.85 76.66 -72.64
CA SER A 111 -34.20 75.71 -71.58
C SER A 111 -33.43 74.39 -71.71
N LEU A 112 -33.16 73.95 -72.94
CA LEU A 112 -32.41 72.73 -73.21
C LEU A 112 -30.93 72.96 -72.89
N SER A 113 -30.36 74.12 -73.26
CA SER A 113 -28.99 74.49 -72.89
C SER A 113 -28.82 74.68 -71.38
N SER A 114 -29.82 75.21 -70.67
CA SER A 114 -29.78 75.32 -69.21
C SER A 114 -29.93 73.96 -68.54
N LYS A 115 -30.80 73.08 -69.07
CA LYS A 115 -30.91 71.68 -68.63
C LYS A 115 -29.62 70.90 -68.90
N GLU A 116 -28.98 71.08 -70.05
CA GLU A 116 -27.69 70.44 -70.36
C GLU A 116 -26.58 70.90 -69.41
N LYS A 117 -26.53 72.19 -69.08
CA LYS A 117 -25.62 72.70 -68.03
C LYS A 117 -25.90 72.06 -66.68
N ILE A 118 -27.16 72.02 -66.25
CA ILE A 118 -27.56 71.38 -64.98
C ILE A 118 -27.23 69.88 -65.00
N ILE A 119 -27.45 69.18 -66.12
CA ILE A 119 -27.08 67.76 -66.28
C ILE A 119 -25.56 67.59 -66.18
N SER A 120 -24.77 68.47 -66.79
CA SER A 120 -23.31 68.41 -66.69
C SER A 120 -22.81 68.67 -65.26
N GLU A 121 -23.45 69.61 -64.55
CA GLU A 121 -23.14 69.94 -63.15
C GLU A 121 -23.53 68.80 -62.21
N LEU A 122 -24.73 68.23 -62.38
CA LEU A 122 -25.17 67.02 -61.66
C LEU A 122 -24.29 65.80 -61.96
N ASN A 123 -23.83 65.62 -63.20
CA ASN A 123 -22.90 64.54 -63.55
C ASN A 123 -21.53 64.75 -62.90
N MET A 124 -21.04 65.99 -62.82
CA MET A 124 -19.82 66.31 -62.08
C MET A 124 -20.00 66.07 -60.58
N GLU A 125 -21.13 66.47 -59.99
CA GLU A 125 -21.44 66.20 -58.58
C GLU A 125 -21.56 64.71 -58.31
N LEU A 126 -22.25 63.95 -59.18
CA LEU A 126 -22.33 62.49 -59.09
C LEU A 126 -20.94 61.86 -59.15
N HIS A 127 -20.09 62.30 -60.08
CA HIS A 127 -18.73 61.78 -60.18
C HIS A 127 -17.89 62.13 -58.95
N ASN A 128 -18.01 63.36 -58.43
CA ASN A 128 -17.34 63.77 -57.20
C ASN A 128 -17.82 62.94 -55.99
N ILE A 129 -19.13 62.69 -55.85
CA ILE A 129 -19.68 61.85 -54.78
C ILE A 129 -19.24 60.39 -54.96
N GLU A 130 -19.21 59.87 -56.18
CA GLU A 130 -18.77 58.51 -56.46
C GLU A 130 -17.28 58.32 -56.14
N THR A 131 -16.45 59.31 -56.47
CA THR A 131 -15.02 59.28 -56.13
C THR A 131 -14.78 59.44 -54.62
N THR A 132 -15.50 60.31 -53.92
CA THR A 132 -15.38 60.41 -52.45
C THR A 132 -15.82 59.12 -51.76
N LEU A 133 -16.95 58.54 -52.19
CA LEU A 133 -17.46 57.27 -51.66
C LEU A 133 -16.52 56.10 -51.95
N SER A 134 -15.90 56.07 -53.14
CA SER A 134 -14.86 55.09 -53.46
C SER A 134 -13.63 55.23 -52.56
N ASN A 135 -13.18 56.47 -52.32
CA ASN A 135 -12.05 56.74 -51.43
C ASN A 135 -12.35 56.36 -49.97
N GLU A 136 -13.52 56.70 -49.45
CA GLU A 136 -13.96 56.29 -48.10
C GLU A 136 -14.05 54.77 -47.99
N ARG A 137 -14.60 54.10 -49.00
CA ARG A 137 -14.66 52.63 -49.03
C ARG A 137 -13.26 52.01 -48.98
N VAL A 138 -12.29 52.55 -49.72
CA VAL A 138 -10.90 52.08 -49.67
C VAL A 138 -10.27 52.34 -48.30
N GLN A 139 -10.54 53.50 -47.67
CA GLN A 139 -10.06 53.81 -46.32
C GLN A 139 -10.61 52.82 -45.29
N HIS A 140 -11.92 52.56 -45.29
CA HIS A 140 -12.55 51.59 -44.40
C HIS A 140 -12.02 50.17 -44.62
N VAL A 141 -11.82 49.74 -45.86
CA VAL A 141 -11.21 48.42 -46.15
C VAL A 141 -9.80 48.34 -45.59
N ASN A 142 -9.00 49.41 -45.69
CA ASN A 142 -7.66 49.46 -45.13
C ASN A 142 -7.68 49.46 -43.60
N GLU A 143 -8.63 50.14 -42.97
CA GLU A 143 -8.80 50.15 -41.52
C GLU A 143 -9.26 48.79 -40.99
N ILE A 144 -10.21 48.13 -41.66
CA ILE A 144 -10.61 46.75 -41.37
C ILE A 144 -9.41 45.81 -41.49
N LYS A 145 -8.55 45.96 -42.50
CA LYS A 145 -7.32 45.16 -42.62
C LYS A 145 -6.35 45.40 -41.47
N LYS A 146 -6.15 46.66 -41.06
CA LYS A 146 -5.29 47.01 -39.91
C LYS A 146 -5.84 46.43 -38.60
N LEU A 147 -7.13 46.58 -38.35
CA LEU A 147 -7.80 46.04 -37.18
C LEU A 147 -7.74 44.51 -37.14
N ASN A 148 -7.94 43.84 -38.29
CA ASN A 148 -7.79 42.39 -38.37
C ASN A 148 -6.35 41.92 -38.11
N SER A 149 -5.34 42.64 -38.61
CA SER A 149 -3.93 42.34 -38.30
C SER A 149 -3.66 42.44 -36.80
N LEU A 150 -4.14 43.52 -36.18
CA LEU A 150 -3.95 43.77 -34.76
C LEU A 150 -4.72 42.76 -33.89
N LEU A 151 -5.91 42.36 -34.33
CA LEU A 151 -6.68 41.29 -33.68
C LEU A 151 -5.92 39.96 -33.72
N ASN A 152 -5.41 39.57 -34.89
CA ASN A 152 -4.64 38.35 -35.06
C ASN A 152 -3.34 38.36 -34.22
N GLU A 153 -2.65 39.49 -34.14
CA GLU A 153 -1.48 39.64 -33.26
C GLU A 153 -1.85 39.45 -31.78
N LYS A 154 -2.98 40.02 -31.33
CA LYS A 154 -3.46 39.84 -29.96
C LYS A 154 -3.94 38.42 -29.68
N ASP A 155 -4.57 37.75 -30.64
CA ASP A 155 -4.98 36.36 -30.51
C ASP A 155 -3.77 35.42 -30.39
N VAL A 156 -2.73 35.64 -31.20
CA VAL A 156 -1.47 34.89 -31.10
C VAL A 156 -0.82 35.11 -29.72
N ALA A 157 -0.71 36.36 -29.25
CA ALA A 157 -0.15 36.67 -27.94
C ALA A 157 -0.98 36.05 -26.80
N LEU A 158 -2.32 36.04 -26.91
CA LEU A 158 -3.19 35.38 -25.93
C LEU A 158 -2.99 33.88 -25.90
N GLU A 159 -2.86 33.23 -27.05
CA GLU A 159 -2.58 31.78 -27.11
C GLU A 159 -1.20 31.44 -26.56
N GLU A 160 -0.20 32.29 -26.78
CA GLU A 160 1.13 32.14 -26.19
C GLU A 160 1.09 32.29 -24.66
N MET A 161 0.46 33.34 -24.14
CA MET A 161 0.26 33.53 -22.69
C MET A 161 -0.54 32.39 -22.05
N LYS A 162 -1.56 31.86 -22.74
CA LYS A 162 -2.31 30.68 -22.28
C LYS A 162 -1.43 29.43 -22.24
N LYS A 163 -0.54 29.24 -23.22
CA LYS A 163 0.42 28.13 -23.21
C LYS A 163 1.41 28.27 -22.06
N GLU A 164 1.95 29.46 -21.83
CA GLU A 164 2.83 29.74 -20.69
C GLU A 164 2.11 29.51 -19.36
N LEU A 165 0.86 29.95 -19.22
CA LEU A 165 0.07 29.74 -18.02
C LEU A 165 -0.19 28.25 -17.76
N LYS A 166 -0.45 27.46 -18.82
CA LYS A 166 -0.59 25.99 -18.73
C LYS A 166 0.73 25.29 -18.43
N ALA A 167 1.86 25.84 -18.90
CA ALA A 167 3.19 25.29 -18.66
C ALA A 167 3.71 25.57 -17.25
N ARG A 168 3.21 26.62 -16.59
CA ARG A 168 3.53 26.90 -15.19
C ARG A 168 3.03 25.76 -14.30
N PRO A 169 3.88 25.24 -13.37
CA PRO A 169 3.45 24.26 -12.39
C PRO A 169 2.23 24.78 -11.62
N THR A 170 1.21 23.93 -11.49
CA THR A 170 0.03 24.26 -10.68
C THR A 170 0.43 24.50 -9.23
N GLU A 171 -0.24 25.43 -8.56
CA GLU A 171 0.01 25.79 -7.15
C GLU A 171 0.00 24.53 -6.25
N LYS A 172 -0.92 23.60 -6.51
CA LYS A 172 -0.96 22.28 -5.85
C LYS A 172 0.32 21.47 -6.03
N LEU A 173 0.91 21.45 -7.23
CA LEU A 173 2.16 20.73 -7.48
C LEU A 173 3.33 21.39 -6.75
N VAL A 174 3.38 22.72 -6.71
CA VAL A 174 4.41 23.46 -5.97
C VAL A 174 4.28 23.21 -4.47
N ASP A 175 3.07 23.22 -3.94
CA ASP A 175 2.80 22.90 -2.53
C ASP A 175 3.13 21.44 -2.21
N ASP A 176 2.79 20.49 -3.08
CA ASP A 176 3.15 19.09 -2.92
C ASP A 176 4.67 18.89 -2.96
N LEU A 177 5.38 19.58 -3.85
CA LEU A 177 6.84 19.55 -3.91
C LEU A 177 7.47 20.18 -2.67
N ARG A 178 6.95 21.32 -2.17
CA ARG A 178 7.41 21.94 -0.92
C ARG A 178 7.20 21.03 0.27
N LYS A 179 6.02 20.39 0.38
CA LYS A 179 5.74 19.43 1.45
C LYS A 179 6.63 18.19 1.33
N LYS A 180 6.87 17.66 0.12
CA LYS A 180 7.82 16.55 -0.12
C LYS A 180 9.24 16.92 0.30
N VAL A 181 9.71 18.13 -0.01
CA VAL A 181 11.01 18.63 0.43
C VAL A 181 11.06 18.76 1.95
N LYS A 182 9.99 19.27 2.60
CA LYS A 182 9.93 19.39 4.07
C LYS A 182 9.94 18.01 4.76
N ILE A 183 9.22 17.02 4.22
CA ILE A 183 9.28 15.62 4.69
C ILE A 183 10.68 15.03 4.49
N LEU A 184 11.28 15.20 3.31
CA LEU A 184 12.63 14.69 3.04
C LEU A 184 13.68 15.34 3.93
N GLN A 185 13.54 16.63 4.24
CA GLN A 185 14.41 17.32 5.19
C GLN A 185 14.23 16.75 6.60
N ALA A 186 12.99 16.50 7.03
CA ALA A 186 12.74 15.99 8.36
C ALA A 186 13.18 14.51 8.52
N VAL A 187 13.02 13.68 7.48
CA VAL A 187 13.55 12.30 7.43
C VAL A 187 15.08 12.28 7.32
N GLY A 188 15.66 13.17 6.51
CA GLY A 188 17.10 13.21 6.24
C GLY A 188 17.93 13.81 7.37
N TYR A 189 17.36 14.73 8.14
CA TYR A 189 18.07 15.43 9.22
C TYR A 189 17.63 15.03 10.63
N ASN A 190 16.62 14.17 10.78
CA ASN A 190 16.16 13.61 12.07
C ASN A 190 16.01 14.67 13.18
N SER A 191 15.67 15.90 12.79
CA SER A 191 15.66 17.08 13.64
C SER A 191 14.55 17.99 13.14
N ILE A 192 13.33 17.76 13.63
CA ILE A 192 12.29 18.78 13.74
C ILE A 192 11.29 18.30 14.79
N GLU A 193 10.91 19.22 15.67
CA GLU A 193 9.92 19.09 16.73
C GLU A 193 8.60 18.54 16.15
N ALA A 194 7.99 17.57 16.86
CA ALA A 194 6.84 16.79 16.40
C ALA A 194 5.61 17.63 16.00
N GLU A 195 5.55 18.89 16.44
CA GLU A 195 4.45 19.83 16.19
C GLU A 195 4.42 20.35 14.74
N ASP A 196 5.57 20.41 14.06
CA ASP A 196 5.69 20.93 12.70
C ASP A 196 5.48 19.86 11.61
N TRP A 197 5.37 18.60 12.03
CA TRP A 197 5.09 17.42 11.21
C TRP A 197 3.60 17.28 10.88
N GLU A 198 2.71 17.41 11.87
CA GLU A 198 1.25 17.26 11.68
C GLU A 198 0.68 18.32 10.72
N ALA A 199 1.22 19.53 10.74
CA ALA A 199 0.78 20.61 9.85
C ALA A 199 1.18 20.37 8.38
N ALA A 200 2.32 19.69 8.12
CA ALA A 200 2.83 19.43 6.79
C ALA A 200 2.17 18.21 6.10
N THR A 201 1.51 17.34 6.87
CA THR A 201 1.05 16.02 6.40
C THR A 201 -0.46 15.84 6.32
N SER A 202 -1.23 16.93 6.50
CA SER A 202 -2.70 16.96 6.43
C SER A 202 -3.34 16.67 5.05
N GLY A 203 -2.58 16.18 4.06
CA GLY A 203 -3.12 15.70 2.77
C GLY A 203 -3.22 14.18 2.72
N GLU A 204 -4.39 13.62 2.35
CA GLU A 204 -4.67 12.16 2.37
C GLU A 204 -3.61 11.30 1.65
N GLU A 205 -3.12 11.73 0.48
CA GLU A 205 -2.10 10.98 -0.27
C GLU A 205 -0.70 11.05 0.38
N MET A 206 -0.41 12.16 1.05
CA MET A 206 0.86 12.40 1.75
C MET A 206 0.89 11.65 3.08
N SER A 207 -0.23 11.59 3.79
CA SER A 207 -0.40 10.78 4.99
C SER A 207 -0.20 9.28 4.70
N LYS A 208 -0.61 8.81 3.51
CA LYS A 208 -0.35 7.43 3.07
C LYS A 208 1.14 7.15 2.82
N MET A 209 1.86 8.05 2.15
CA MET A 209 3.30 7.89 1.93
C MET A 209 4.09 7.99 3.24
N GLU A 210 3.68 8.89 4.12
CA GLU A 210 4.25 9.06 5.45
C GLU A 210 4.05 7.82 6.31
N SER A 211 2.83 7.27 6.37
CA SER A 211 2.58 6.04 7.12
C SER A 211 3.45 4.88 6.63
N LEU A 212 3.68 4.78 5.31
CA LEU A 212 4.56 3.78 4.73
C LEU A 212 6.04 4.02 5.08
N LEU A 213 6.49 5.28 5.09
CA LEU A 213 7.86 5.62 5.48
C LEU A 213 8.10 5.39 6.97
N LEU A 214 7.12 5.72 7.82
CA LEU A 214 7.18 5.56 9.26
C LEU A 214 7.10 4.08 9.66
N ASP A 215 6.26 3.29 8.98
CA ASP A 215 6.21 1.83 9.14
C ASP A 215 7.53 1.17 8.70
N LYS A 216 8.11 1.62 7.59
CA LYS A 216 9.42 1.15 7.14
C LYS A 216 10.53 1.54 8.11
N ASN A 217 10.51 2.76 8.66
CA ASN A 217 11.49 3.21 9.64
C ASN A 217 11.38 2.38 10.94
N LYS A 218 10.18 2.23 11.50
CA LYS A 218 9.92 1.35 12.66
C LYS A 218 10.35 -0.09 12.42
N LYS A 219 10.13 -0.61 11.20
CA LYS A 219 10.59 -1.95 10.82
C LYS A 219 12.11 -2.04 10.77
N MET A 220 12.80 -1.04 10.20
CA MET A 220 14.26 -0.96 10.18
C MET A 220 14.83 -0.85 11.60
N GLU A 221 14.22 -0.05 12.48
CA GLU A 221 14.59 0.03 13.89
C GLU A 221 14.36 -1.31 14.62
N HIS A 222 13.27 -2.01 14.33
CA HIS A 222 13.02 -3.33 14.88
C HIS A 222 14.05 -4.36 14.39
N GLU A 223 14.40 -4.34 13.11
CA GLU A 223 15.45 -5.20 12.55
C GLU A 223 16.83 -4.87 13.17
N LEU A 224 17.15 -3.59 13.36
CA LEU A 224 18.37 -3.16 14.06
C LEU A 224 18.41 -3.63 15.51
N THR A 225 17.30 -3.50 16.25
CA THR A 225 17.23 -3.97 17.64
C THR A 225 17.33 -5.49 17.71
N GLN A 226 16.66 -6.24 16.83
CA GLN A 226 16.82 -7.69 16.73
C GLN A 226 18.27 -8.09 16.40
N LEU A 227 18.92 -7.41 15.47
CA LEU A 227 20.32 -7.68 15.12
C LEU A 227 21.25 -7.37 16.29
N LYS A 228 21.02 -6.29 17.04
CA LYS A 228 21.77 -5.98 18.27
C LYS A 228 21.59 -7.06 19.34
N VAL A 229 20.37 -7.56 19.55
CA VAL A 229 20.12 -8.65 20.51
C VAL A 229 20.83 -9.93 20.06
N LYS A 230 20.70 -10.32 18.79
CA LYS A 230 21.43 -11.48 18.24
C LYS A 230 22.94 -11.33 18.35
N LEU A 231 23.47 -10.13 18.14
CA LEU A 231 24.88 -9.85 18.35
C LEU A 231 25.25 -10.08 19.82
N SER A 232 24.47 -9.55 20.77
CA SER A 232 24.73 -9.72 22.20
C SER A 232 24.66 -11.18 22.67
N GLU A 233 23.73 -11.98 22.11
CA GLU A 233 23.62 -13.42 22.36
C GLU A 233 24.81 -14.20 21.77
N LYS A 234 25.28 -13.81 20.58
CA LYS A 234 26.46 -14.43 19.96
C LYS A 234 27.74 -14.08 20.69
N THR A 235 27.89 -12.83 21.17
CA THR A 235 29.03 -12.43 21.99
C THR A 235 29.04 -13.14 23.33
N SER A 236 27.89 -13.31 24.00
CA SER A 236 27.84 -14.06 25.26
C SER A 236 28.12 -15.55 25.05
N PHE A 237 27.62 -16.15 23.96
CA PHE A 237 27.98 -17.52 23.60
C PHE A 237 29.48 -17.68 23.35
N LEU A 238 30.08 -16.73 22.64
CA LEU A 238 31.52 -16.71 22.36
C LEU A 238 32.32 -16.60 23.68
N GLU A 239 31.94 -15.71 24.59
CA GLU A 239 32.56 -15.57 25.91
C GLU A 239 32.47 -16.86 26.73
N THR A 240 31.31 -17.55 26.73
CA THR A 240 31.18 -18.85 27.42
C THR A 240 32.00 -19.96 26.78
N ALA A 241 32.18 -19.92 25.45
CA ALA A 241 33.01 -20.90 24.74
C ALA A 241 34.50 -20.64 25.00
N GLU A 242 34.93 -19.38 25.01
CA GLU A 242 36.27 -18.97 25.43
C GLU A 242 36.56 -19.38 26.86
N GLY A 243 35.62 -19.18 27.80
CA GLY A 243 35.73 -19.66 29.18
C GLY A 243 35.95 -21.17 29.26
N LYS A 244 35.19 -21.96 28.50
CA LYS A 244 35.38 -23.43 28.43
C LYS A 244 36.73 -23.83 27.84
N ILE A 245 37.24 -23.07 26.86
CA ILE A 245 38.57 -23.32 26.30
C ILE A 245 39.64 -23.10 27.38
N VAL A 246 39.51 -22.04 28.17
CA VAL A 246 40.42 -21.77 29.31
C VAL A 246 40.34 -22.90 30.34
N GLU A 247 39.13 -23.31 30.76
CA GLU A 247 38.95 -24.42 31.71
C GLU A 247 39.55 -25.75 31.19
N LEU A 248 39.36 -26.06 29.90
CA LEU A 248 39.95 -27.25 29.29
C LEU A 248 41.47 -27.13 29.20
N ALA A 249 42.01 -25.96 28.90
CA ALA A 249 43.45 -25.71 28.88
C ALA A 249 44.07 -25.88 30.28
N GLU A 250 43.37 -25.42 31.33
CA GLU A 250 43.76 -25.66 32.73
C GLU A 250 43.76 -27.14 33.06
N LYS A 251 42.70 -27.88 32.72
CA LYS A 251 42.65 -29.35 32.91
C LYS A 251 43.75 -30.08 32.15
N VAL A 252 44.07 -29.67 30.93
CA VAL A 252 45.19 -30.23 30.17
C VAL A 252 46.51 -29.96 30.87
N ASN A 253 46.72 -28.75 31.39
CA ASN A 253 47.93 -28.41 32.15
C ASN A 253 48.02 -29.22 33.46
N GLU A 254 46.91 -29.40 34.19
CA GLU A 254 46.84 -30.26 35.37
C GLU A 254 47.17 -31.71 35.04
N GLN A 255 46.58 -32.25 33.97
CA GLN A 255 46.88 -33.59 33.48
C GLN A 255 48.34 -33.71 33.05
N GLN A 256 48.90 -32.72 32.36
CA GLN A 256 50.30 -32.71 31.96
C GLN A 256 51.23 -32.68 33.17
N LYS A 257 50.93 -31.89 34.20
CA LYS A 257 51.67 -31.90 35.48
C LYS A 257 51.54 -33.23 36.21
N LEU A 258 50.36 -33.86 36.19
CA LEU A 258 50.15 -35.18 36.78
C LEU A 258 50.95 -36.25 36.04
N ILE A 259 50.90 -36.24 34.71
CA ILE A 259 51.70 -37.13 33.87
C ILE A 259 53.18 -36.92 34.16
N GLN A 260 53.66 -35.68 34.23
CA GLN A 260 55.06 -35.39 34.57
C GLN A 260 55.44 -35.93 35.96
N LYS A 261 54.57 -35.80 36.97
CA LYS A 261 54.80 -36.43 38.29
C LYS A 261 54.83 -37.94 38.21
N LEU A 262 53.92 -38.55 37.46
CA LEU A 262 53.88 -40.00 37.26
C LEU A 262 55.12 -40.48 36.47
N GLU A 263 55.59 -39.73 35.49
CA GLU A 263 56.82 -39.98 34.76
C GLU A 263 58.03 -39.88 35.69
N ASP A 264 58.12 -38.84 36.53
CA ASP A 264 59.17 -38.69 37.55
C ASP A 264 59.13 -39.83 38.58
N ASP A 265 57.94 -40.27 39.00
CA ASP A 265 57.75 -41.37 39.94
C ASP A 265 58.04 -42.74 39.30
N ILE A 266 57.73 -42.91 38.00
CA ILE A 266 58.17 -44.06 37.20
C ILE A 266 59.69 -44.02 37.07
N LEU A 267 60.31 -42.89 36.77
CA LEU A 267 61.77 -42.74 36.70
C LEU A 267 62.44 -43.09 38.03
N LYS A 268 61.92 -42.58 39.17
CA LYS A 268 62.39 -42.95 40.52
C LYS A 268 62.13 -44.43 40.81
N GLY A 269 60.96 -44.95 40.43
CA GLY A 269 60.56 -46.33 40.56
C GLY A 269 61.43 -47.29 39.74
N TYR A 270 61.82 -46.93 38.53
CA TYR A 270 62.77 -47.66 37.68
C TYR A 270 64.20 -47.56 38.22
N SER A 271 64.62 -46.41 38.73
CA SER A 271 65.91 -46.28 39.44
C SER A 271 65.98 -47.14 40.72
N SER A 272 64.82 -47.41 41.34
CA SER A 272 64.70 -48.37 42.46
C SER A 272 64.51 -49.82 42.00
N LYS A 273 63.91 -50.06 40.82
CA LYS A 273 63.70 -51.41 40.25
C LYS A 273 64.92 -52.00 39.57
N GLU A 274 65.91 -51.21 39.16
CA GLU A 274 67.23 -51.76 38.78
C GLU A 274 67.98 -52.39 39.96
N LYS A 275 67.51 -52.21 41.21
CA LYS A 275 67.99 -52.98 42.38
C LYS A 275 67.00 -54.00 42.94
N LYS A 276 65.82 -54.20 42.35
CA LYS A 276 64.85 -55.19 42.85
C LYS A 276 63.89 -55.67 41.76
N GLY A 277 64.44 -56.37 40.77
CA GLY A 277 63.65 -57.26 39.91
C GLY A 277 63.23 -58.49 40.70
N THR A 278 62.10 -58.41 41.39
CA THR A 278 61.19 -59.51 41.82
C THR A 278 60.21 -58.89 42.81
N LEU A 279 58.92 -59.25 42.72
CA LEU A 279 57.81 -58.88 43.61
C LEU A 279 57.06 -57.59 43.23
N PHE A 280 56.10 -57.71 42.30
CA PHE A 280 54.79 -57.08 42.45
C PHE A 280 53.80 -57.76 41.47
N ASP A 281 53.40 -58.97 41.84
CA ASP A 281 52.12 -59.56 41.46
C ASP A 281 51.33 -59.57 42.77
N ASP A 282 50.32 -58.70 42.88
CA ASP A 282 49.18 -58.78 43.81
C ASP A 282 48.44 -57.42 43.86
N TRP A 283 47.37 -57.28 43.07
CA TRP A 283 46.20 -56.46 43.46
C TRP A 283 44.92 -56.96 42.76
N ASP A 284 44.43 -58.07 43.30
CA ASP A 284 43.04 -58.38 43.68
C ASP A 284 41.89 -57.72 42.89
N LEU A 285 41.18 -58.56 42.11
CA LEU A 285 39.78 -58.38 41.74
C LEU A 285 39.00 -59.59 42.26
N SER A 286 38.44 -59.44 43.46
CA SER A 286 37.43 -60.33 44.01
C SER A 286 36.04 -59.91 43.54
N GLU A 287 35.41 -60.71 42.67
CA GLU A 287 33.97 -60.99 42.80
C GLU A 287 33.57 -62.29 42.09
N SER A 288 33.31 -63.30 42.92
CA SER A 288 32.18 -64.25 42.83
C SER A 288 32.15 -65.33 41.74
N GLY A 289 32.44 -66.59 42.17
CA GLY A 289 31.60 -67.73 41.78
C GLY A 289 32.29 -69.04 41.38
N GLY A 290 32.49 -69.94 42.36
CA GLY A 290 32.13 -71.37 42.16
C GLY A 290 33.21 -72.40 41.79
N ASN A 291 33.82 -72.97 42.83
CA ASN A 291 34.07 -74.40 43.10
C ASN A 291 35.01 -75.28 42.24
N GLU A 292 35.89 -75.98 42.98
CA GLU A 292 36.59 -77.28 42.76
C GLU A 292 38.02 -77.32 42.14
N LEU A 293 38.99 -77.15 43.04
CA LEU A 293 40.15 -78.01 43.36
C LEU A 293 40.68 -79.01 42.30
N SER A 294 41.91 -78.78 41.81
CA SER A 294 42.95 -79.84 41.78
C SER A 294 44.35 -79.27 41.46
N GLU A 295 45.34 -79.68 42.26
CA GLU A 295 46.76 -79.32 42.21
C GLU A 295 47.46 -79.77 40.93
N ASN A 296 48.29 -78.91 40.32
CA ASN A 296 49.74 -79.12 40.16
C ASN A 296 50.40 -78.10 39.21
N THR A 297 51.38 -77.40 39.76
CA THR A 297 52.70 -77.06 39.18
C THR A 297 52.74 -76.14 37.94
N ASP A 298 53.03 -74.86 38.25
CA ASP A 298 54.06 -74.02 37.65
C ASP A 298 54.83 -74.63 36.45
N GLN A 299 54.38 -74.33 35.23
CA GLN A 299 55.22 -74.15 34.04
C GLN A 299 54.43 -73.71 32.77
N LYS A 300 53.19 -73.23 32.90
CA LYS A 300 52.31 -72.89 31.75
C LYS A 300 51.81 -71.44 31.71
N GLN A 301 52.29 -70.57 32.60
CA GLN A 301 51.80 -69.19 32.72
C GLN A 301 52.29 -68.25 31.61
N VAL A 302 53.46 -68.48 31.03
CA VAL A 302 53.99 -67.66 29.91
C VAL A 302 53.14 -67.82 28.63
N SER A 303 52.55 -68.99 28.41
CA SER A 303 51.66 -69.25 27.27
C SER A 303 50.24 -68.70 27.46
N ALA A 304 49.71 -68.67 28.68
CA ALA A 304 48.37 -68.16 28.96
C ALA A 304 48.29 -66.62 28.87
N ASP A 305 49.32 -65.91 29.33
CA ASP A 305 49.42 -64.44 29.19
C ASP A 305 49.61 -64.02 27.72
N GLN A 306 50.32 -64.82 26.93
CA GLN A 306 50.47 -64.59 25.50
C GLN A 306 49.15 -64.81 24.74
N ASP A 307 48.36 -65.81 25.14
CA ASP A 307 47.02 -66.07 24.58
C ASP A 307 45.99 -65.01 25.01
N GLN A 308 46.04 -64.51 26.25
CA GLN A 308 45.20 -63.39 26.71
C GLN A 308 45.57 -62.07 26.02
N SER A 309 46.87 -61.79 25.84
CA SER A 309 47.36 -60.66 25.05
C SER A 309 46.94 -60.76 23.58
N SER A 310 46.98 -61.98 23.02
CA SER A 310 46.49 -62.27 21.67
C SER A 310 44.97 -62.05 21.55
N MET A 311 44.19 -62.51 22.53
CA MET A 311 42.74 -62.32 22.56
C MET A 311 42.35 -60.83 22.70
N LEU A 312 43.02 -60.08 23.56
CA LEU A 312 42.82 -58.64 23.68
C LEU A 312 43.19 -57.91 22.39
N LYS A 313 44.27 -58.31 21.71
CA LYS A 313 44.64 -57.76 20.39
C LYS A 313 43.59 -58.05 19.33
N VAL A 314 42.99 -59.24 19.36
CA VAL A 314 41.84 -59.58 18.49
C VAL A 314 40.63 -58.71 18.82
N ILE A 315 40.32 -58.47 20.09
CA ILE A 315 39.21 -57.59 20.51
C ILE A 315 39.48 -56.13 20.10
N CYS A 316 40.70 -55.62 20.26
CA CYS A 316 41.10 -54.31 19.78
C CYS A 316 40.92 -54.19 18.27
N ASN A 317 41.40 -55.17 17.50
CA ASN A 317 41.23 -55.20 16.05
C ASN A 317 39.75 -55.28 15.64
N GLN A 318 38.93 -56.04 16.36
CA GLN A 318 37.48 -56.11 16.12
C GLN A 318 36.81 -54.76 16.41
N ARG A 319 37.10 -54.14 17.56
CA ARG A 319 36.60 -52.80 17.92
C ARG A 319 37.01 -51.76 16.88
N ASP A 320 38.25 -51.81 16.42
CA ASP A 320 38.77 -50.86 15.44
C ASP A 320 38.14 -51.08 14.07
N ARG A 321 37.83 -52.34 13.70
CA ARG A 321 37.03 -52.67 12.52
C ARG A 321 35.59 -52.16 12.63
N PHE A 322 34.96 -52.29 13.80
CA PHE A 322 33.62 -51.74 14.04
C PHE A 322 33.62 -50.21 13.98
N ARG A 323 34.63 -49.54 14.56
CA ARG A 323 34.79 -48.09 14.44
C ARG A 323 35.06 -47.63 13.02
N ALA A 324 35.84 -48.40 12.25
CA ALA A 324 36.05 -48.12 10.82
C ALA A 324 34.75 -48.22 10.04
N ARG A 325 33.99 -49.31 10.25
CA ARG A 325 32.67 -49.50 9.60
C ARG A 325 31.65 -48.44 10.03
N LEU A 326 31.65 -48.04 11.30
CA LEU A 326 30.77 -46.97 11.79
C LEU A 326 31.08 -45.65 11.06
N ARG A 327 32.36 -45.25 10.99
CA ARG A 327 32.79 -44.04 10.27
C ARG A 327 32.45 -44.09 8.78
N GLU A 328 32.64 -45.24 8.15
CA GLU A 328 32.26 -45.44 6.74
C GLU A 328 30.75 -45.26 6.56
N THR A 329 29.92 -45.88 7.39
CA THR A 329 28.46 -45.72 7.33
C THR A 329 27.99 -44.29 7.64
N GLU A 330 28.67 -43.60 8.56
CA GLU A 330 28.38 -42.19 8.86
C GLU A 330 28.70 -41.28 7.66
N GLU A 331 29.83 -41.54 6.97
CA GLU A 331 30.21 -40.79 5.78
C GLU A 331 29.29 -41.10 4.59
N GLU A 332 28.87 -42.37 4.41
CA GLU A 332 27.83 -42.74 3.43
C GLU A 332 26.51 -42.00 3.70
N ILE A 333 26.08 -41.90 4.97
CA ILE A 333 24.89 -41.13 5.35
C ILE A 333 25.08 -39.64 5.03
N ARG A 334 26.26 -39.08 5.28
CA ARG A 334 26.58 -37.68 4.95
C ARG A 334 26.48 -37.44 3.45
N GLN A 335 27.08 -38.32 2.64
CA GLN A 335 27.04 -38.24 1.18
C GLN A 335 25.63 -38.43 0.62
N LEU A 336 24.83 -39.34 1.18
CA LEU A 336 23.43 -39.51 0.77
C LEU A 336 22.59 -38.28 1.07
N LYS A 337 22.79 -37.65 2.24
CA LYS A 337 22.11 -36.38 2.58
C LYS A 337 22.50 -35.25 1.64
N GLU A 338 23.78 -35.15 1.27
CA GLU A 338 24.28 -34.17 0.31
C GLU A 338 23.63 -34.37 -1.07
N LYS A 339 23.61 -35.61 -1.58
CA LYS A 339 22.92 -35.97 -2.83
C LYS A 339 21.42 -35.67 -2.81
N ILE A 340 20.74 -35.94 -1.68
CA ILE A 340 19.32 -35.58 -1.52
C ILE A 340 19.14 -34.05 -1.61
N GLY A 341 20.04 -33.28 -1.00
CA GLY A 341 20.07 -31.82 -1.09
C GLY A 341 20.23 -31.35 -2.53
N GLU A 342 21.24 -31.84 -3.24
CA GLU A 342 21.50 -31.53 -4.65
C GLU A 342 20.30 -31.86 -5.54
N LEU A 343 19.78 -33.08 -5.46
CA LEU A 343 18.60 -33.51 -6.22
C LEU A 343 17.37 -32.66 -5.90
N THR A 344 17.20 -32.23 -4.65
CA THR A 344 16.09 -31.34 -4.27
C THR A 344 16.24 -29.97 -4.95
N THR A 345 17.45 -29.42 -4.98
CA THR A 345 17.69 -28.13 -5.67
C THR A 345 17.51 -28.24 -7.18
N GLU A 346 17.94 -29.34 -7.81
CA GLU A 346 17.75 -29.58 -9.24
C GLU A 346 16.27 -29.77 -9.58
N LEU A 347 15.52 -30.44 -8.73
CA LEU A 347 14.08 -30.63 -8.86
C LEU A 347 13.34 -29.29 -8.78
N GLU A 348 13.68 -28.42 -7.82
CA GLU A 348 13.11 -27.07 -7.72
C GLU A 348 13.48 -26.19 -8.92
N LYS A 349 14.73 -26.27 -9.39
CA LYS A 349 15.17 -25.58 -10.61
C LYS A 349 14.37 -26.05 -11.83
N THR A 350 14.21 -27.35 -12.00
CA THR A 350 13.45 -27.96 -13.11
C THR A 350 11.98 -27.58 -13.04
N LYS A 351 11.36 -27.55 -11.84
CA LYS A 351 9.99 -27.05 -11.65
C LYS A 351 9.86 -25.59 -12.07
N ALA A 352 10.79 -24.72 -11.68
CA ALA A 352 10.76 -23.31 -12.05
C ALA A 352 10.90 -23.12 -13.58
N ASP A 353 11.79 -23.90 -14.21
CA ASP A 353 11.97 -23.87 -15.65
C ASP A 353 10.75 -24.42 -16.40
N ASN A 354 10.09 -25.46 -15.89
CA ASN A 354 8.82 -25.97 -16.42
C ASN A 354 7.69 -24.93 -16.37
N VAL A 355 7.58 -24.16 -15.28
CA VAL A 355 6.59 -23.06 -15.17
C VAL A 355 6.88 -21.96 -16.18
N LYS A 356 8.15 -21.58 -16.36
CA LYS A 356 8.54 -20.60 -17.39
C LYS A 356 8.27 -21.11 -18.80
N LEU A 357 8.52 -22.38 -19.06
CA LEU A 357 8.25 -23.01 -20.36
C LEU A 357 6.74 -23.00 -20.65
N TYR A 358 5.92 -23.35 -19.65
CA TYR A 358 4.47 -23.25 -19.76
C TYR A 358 4.03 -21.81 -20.10
N GLY A 359 4.58 -20.80 -19.42
CA GLY A 359 4.32 -19.39 -19.73
C GLY A 359 4.71 -18.99 -21.17
N LYS A 360 5.86 -19.47 -21.67
CA LYS A 360 6.28 -19.25 -23.06
C LYS A 360 5.37 -19.93 -24.08
N ILE A 361 4.99 -21.19 -23.84
CA ILE A 361 4.06 -21.94 -24.69
C ILE A 361 2.72 -21.20 -24.76
N ARG A 362 2.19 -20.76 -23.61
CA ARG A 362 0.96 -19.97 -23.54
C ARG A 362 1.08 -18.66 -24.32
N TYR A 363 2.15 -17.90 -24.13
CA TYR A 363 2.37 -16.65 -24.85
C TYR A 363 2.42 -16.87 -26.38
N VAL A 364 3.10 -17.91 -26.84
CA VAL A 364 3.16 -18.26 -28.27
C VAL A 364 1.81 -18.76 -28.79
N GLN A 365 1.05 -19.52 -27.98
CA GLN A 365 -0.29 -19.99 -28.31
C GLN A 365 -1.28 -18.82 -28.43
N ASP A 366 -1.26 -17.89 -27.47
CA ASP A 366 -2.08 -16.67 -27.48
C ASP A 366 -1.72 -15.78 -28.67
N TYR A 367 -0.42 -15.59 -28.96
CA TYR A 367 0.05 -14.81 -30.12
C TYR A 367 -0.33 -15.46 -31.46
N ASN A 368 -0.27 -16.80 -31.56
CA ASN A 368 -0.74 -17.52 -32.76
C ASN A 368 -2.27 -17.46 -32.91
N GLN A 369 -3.04 -17.52 -31.81
CA GLN A 369 -4.49 -17.33 -31.84
C GLN A 369 -4.85 -15.91 -32.32
N GLU A 370 -4.14 -14.89 -31.85
CA GLU A 370 -4.32 -13.49 -32.29
C GLU A 370 -4.02 -13.31 -33.79
N LYS A 371 -2.98 -14.00 -34.30
CA LYS A 371 -2.64 -14.00 -35.73
C LYS A 371 -3.67 -14.73 -36.61
N VAL A 372 -4.34 -15.76 -36.08
CA VAL A 372 -5.39 -16.52 -36.78
C VAL A 372 -6.72 -15.75 -36.83
N ILE A 373 -6.98 -14.83 -35.89
CA ILE A 373 -8.18 -13.98 -35.92
C ILE A 373 -8.13 -12.93 -37.06
N SER A 374 -6.93 -12.59 -37.57
CA SER A 374 -6.77 -11.65 -38.71
C SER A 374 -6.84 -12.30 -40.11
N ARG A 375 -6.98 -13.62 -40.22
CA ARG A 375 -7.22 -14.32 -41.49
C ARG A 375 -8.40 -15.26 -41.33
N GLY A 376 -9.55 -14.81 -41.83
CA GLY A 376 -10.84 -15.46 -41.65
C GLY A 376 -10.85 -16.97 -41.91
N SER A 377 -11.65 -17.64 -41.07
CA SER A 377 -12.17 -19.01 -41.21
C SER A 377 -11.18 -20.15 -40.96
N LYS A 378 -11.29 -20.80 -39.79
CA LYS A 378 -11.70 -22.23 -39.72
C LYS A 378 -11.89 -22.76 -38.29
N LYS A 379 -13.04 -23.42 -38.14
CA LYS A 379 -13.32 -24.72 -37.50
C LYS A 379 -12.41 -25.15 -36.34
N TYR A 380 -13.06 -25.31 -35.18
CA TYR A 380 -12.72 -26.21 -34.07
C TYR A 380 -11.91 -27.43 -34.55
N ALA A 381 -10.59 -27.37 -34.35
CA ALA A 381 -9.76 -28.55 -34.27
C ALA A 381 -9.79 -28.98 -32.79
N GLU A 382 -10.66 -29.93 -32.52
CA GLU A 382 -10.68 -30.71 -31.29
C GLU A 382 -9.36 -31.50 -31.26
N ASP A 383 -8.40 -31.03 -30.48
CA ASP A 383 -7.07 -31.63 -30.34
C ASP A 383 -7.18 -32.87 -29.45
N LEU A 384 -7.46 -34.00 -30.11
CA LEU A 384 -7.78 -35.31 -29.54
C LEU A 384 -6.52 -36.06 -29.04
N GLU A 385 -5.55 -35.36 -28.42
CA GLU A 385 -4.33 -35.96 -27.83
C GLU A 385 -4.02 -35.48 -26.40
N SER A 386 -4.87 -34.66 -25.77
CA SER A 386 -4.65 -34.09 -24.42
C SER A 386 -5.05 -35.01 -23.23
N GLY A 387 -5.06 -36.34 -23.43
CA GLY A 387 -5.53 -37.28 -22.39
C GLY A 387 -4.55 -37.51 -21.24
N PHE A 388 -3.24 -37.33 -21.48
CA PHE A 388 -2.18 -37.66 -20.50
C PHE A 388 -1.30 -36.45 -20.11
N THR A 389 -1.22 -35.43 -20.98
CA THR A 389 -0.50 -34.17 -20.70
C THR A 389 -1.31 -33.25 -19.81
N SER A 390 -2.64 -33.35 -19.81
CA SER A 390 -3.56 -32.48 -19.06
C SER A 390 -3.26 -32.44 -17.56
N ASP A 391 -2.86 -33.54 -16.91
CA ASP A 391 -2.64 -33.51 -15.45
C ASP A 391 -1.35 -32.75 -15.08
N VAL A 392 -0.28 -32.97 -15.83
CA VAL A 392 1.01 -32.28 -15.63
C VAL A 392 0.88 -30.83 -16.06
N GLU A 393 0.24 -30.58 -17.19
CA GLU A 393 -0.08 -29.25 -17.69
C GLU A 393 -0.99 -28.50 -16.73
N SER A 394 -2.04 -29.11 -16.20
CA SER A 394 -2.95 -28.51 -15.21
C SER A 394 -2.23 -28.16 -13.92
N LYS A 395 -1.27 -28.97 -13.48
CA LYS A 395 -0.44 -28.68 -12.32
C LYS A 395 0.41 -27.43 -12.54
N TYR A 396 1.11 -27.33 -13.66
CA TYR A 396 1.95 -26.16 -13.97
C TYR A 396 1.13 -24.93 -14.38
N LYS A 397 -0.03 -25.13 -15.00
CA LYS A 397 -1.05 -24.12 -15.28
C LYS A 397 -1.54 -23.47 -14.00
N LYS A 398 -1.92 -24.28 -13.01
CA LYS A 398 -2.37 -23.78 -11.71
C LYS A 398 -1.27 -22.99 -11.02
N ILE A 399 -0.04 -23.51 -11.01
CA ILE A 399 1.12 -22.81 -10.43
C ILE A 399 1.37 -21.48 -11.14
N TYR A 400 1.29 -21.45 -12.48
CA TYR A 400 1.45 -20.24 -13.27
C TYR A 400 0.32 -19.23 -13.06
N GLU A 401 -0.94 -19.67 -13.04
CA GLU A 401 -2.10 -18.80 -12.82
C GLU A 401 -2.12 -18.22 -11.40
N ASP A 402 -1.71 -19.01 -10.40
CA ASP A 402 -1.57 -18.56 -9.02
C ASP A 402 -0.45 -17.51 -8.87
N ASP A 403 0.63 -17.60 -9.67
CA ASP A 403 1.76 -16.66 -9.65
C ASP A 403 1.47 -15.37 -10.46
N ILE A 404 0.79 -15.48 -11.60
CA ILE A 404 0.48 -14.34 -12.48
C ILE A 404 -0.71 -13.50 -11.95
N ASN A 405 -1.60 -14.08 -11.14
CA ASN A 405 -2.83 -13.41 -10.72
C ASN A 405 -2.58 -12.48 -9.52
N PRO A 406 -2.67 -11.14 -9.71
CA PRO A 406 -2.44 -10.18 -8.63
C PRO A 406 -3.46 -10.33 -7.49
N PHE A 407 -4.67 -10.83 -7.78
CA PHE A 407 -5.71 -11.08 -6.77
C PHE A 407 -5.49 -12.38 -5.99
N ALA A 408 -4.81 -13.38 -6.55
CA ALA A 408 -4.45 -14.60 -5.82
C ALA A 408 -3.36 -14.29 -4.78
N ALA A 409 -2.34 -13.53 -5.19
CA ALA A 409 -1.30 -13.02 -4.28
C ALA A 409 -1.89 -12.09 -3.21
N PHE A 410 -2.78 -11.18 -3.60
CA PHE A 410 -3.45 -10.26 -2.68
C PHE A 410 -4.38 -10.99 -1.70
N SER A 411 -5.25 -11.89 -2.16
CA SER A 411 -6.17 -12.63 -1.28
C SER A 411 -5.43 -13.58 -0.33
N LYS A 412 -4.30 -14.14 -0.75
CA LYS A 412 -3.42 -14.91 0.14
C LYS A 412 -2.80 -14.01 1.21
N LYS A 413 -2.26 -12.85 0.81
CA LYS A 413 -1.67 -11.85 1.73
C LYS A 413 -2.70 -11.27 2.69
N GLU A 414 -3.91 -10.98 2.22
CA GLU A 414 -5.01 -10.49 3.03
C GLU A 414 -5.44 -11.56 4.05
N ARG A 415 -5.64 -12.82 3.64
CA ARG A 415 -5.94 -13.91 4.58
C ARG A 415 -4.83 -14.06 5.63
N ASP A 416 -3.57 -14.04 5.23
CA ASP A 416 -2.43 -14.16 6.14
C ASP A 416 -2.33 -12.96 7.11
N GLN A 417 -2.71 -11.77 6.65
CA GLN A 417 -2.78 -10.58 7.48
C GLN A 417 -3.96 -10.64 8.46
N ARG A 418 -5.13 -11.10 8.03
CA ARG A 418 -6.27 -11.40 8.91
C ARG A 418 -5.89 -12.43 9.98
N TYR A 419 -5.15 -13.49 9.62
CA TYR A 419 -4.60 -14.44 10.60
C TYR A 419 -3.63 -13.82 11.60
N LYS A 420 -2.88 -12.80 11.20
CA LYS A 420 -1.97 -12.06 12.09
C LYS A 420 -2.71 -11.00 12.93
N GLU A 421 -3.80 -10.42 12.43
CA GLU A 421 -4.64 -9.47 13.15
C GLU A 421 -5.57 -10.15 14.17
N LEU A 422 -5.82 -11.46 14.00
CA LEU A 422 -6.52 -12.27 15.00
C LEU A 422 -5.70 -12.35 16.30
N GLY A 423 -6.32 -11.98 17.41
CA GLY A 423 -5.73 -12.07 18.75
C GLY A 423 -5.34 -13.51 19.09
N PHE A 424 -4.37 -13.68 19.99
CA PHE A 424 -3.81 -15.00 20.35
C PHE A 424 -4.88 -16.05 20.71
N ARG A 425 -5.94 -15.64 21.41
CA ARG A 425 -7.08 -16.50 21.77
C ARG A 425 -7.91 -16.92 20.55
N ASP A 426 -8.09 -16.03 19.58
CA ASP A 426 -8.87 -16.30 18.36
C ASP A 426 -8.09 -17.18 17.38
N ARG A 427 -6.75 -17.04 17.31
CA ARG A 427 -5.89 -17.95 16.54
C ARG A 427 -5.94 -19.38 17.06
N ILE A 428 -5.97 -19.58 18.38
CA ILE A 428 -6.08 -20.92 18.97
C ILE A 428 -7.46 -21.52 18.65
N THR A 429 -8.53 -20.74 18.75
CA THR A 429 -9.88 -21.20 18.40
C THR A 429 -10.02 -21.54 16.92
N LEU A 430 -9.52 -20.70 16.01
CA LEU A 430 -9.55 -20.94 14.57
C LEU A 430 -8.65 -22.10 14.13
N SER A 431 -7.47 -22.25 14.74
CA SER A 431 -6.57 -23.38 14.46
C SER A 431 -7.14 -24.69 15.02
N SER A 432 -7.70 -24.66 16.23
CA SER A 432 -8.42 -25.80 16.82
C SER A 432 -9.65 -26.17 16.00
N GLY A 433 -10.45 -25.20 15.57
CA GLY A 433 -11.62 -25.40 14.70
C GLY A 433 -11.24 -25.97 13.34
N ARG A 434 -10.21 -25.45 12.68
CA ARG A 434 -9.71 -26.04 11.42
C ARG A 434 -9.11 -27.41 11.60
N PHE A 435 -8.44 -27.68 12.72
CA PHE A 435 -7.87 -28.99 13.02
C PHE A 435 -8.98 -30.04 13.24
N LEU A 436 -10.03 -29.67 13.98
CA LEU A 436 -11.20 -30.51 14.20
C LEU A 436 -11.98 -30.76 12.91
N LEU A 437 -12.17 -29.75 12.04
CA LEU A 437 -12.92 -29.91 10.78
C LEU A 437 -12.09 -30.55 9.65
N GLY A 438 -10.79 -30.27 9.60
CA GLY A 438 -9.90 -30.68 8.51
C GLY A 438 -9.42 -32.13 8.61
N ASN A 439 -9.30 -32.68 9.83
CA ASN A 439 -8.80 -34.03 10.03
C ASN A 439 -9.93 -35.04 10.32
N LYS A 440 -9.98 -36.14 9.56
CA LYS A 440 -10.99 -37.20 9.72
C LYS A 440 -10.96 -37.83 11.13
N TYR A 441 -9.77 -37.98 11.70
CA TYR A 441 -9.59 -38.55 13.05
C TYR A 441 -10.03 -37.59 14.15
N ALA A 442 -9.82 -36.28 13.96
CA ALA A 442 -10.22 -35.27 14.93
C ALA A 442 -11.76 -35.15 15.02
N ARG A 443 -12.47 -35.30 13.90
CA ARG A 443 -13.94 -35.40 13.88
C ARG A 443 -14.45 -36.61 14.67
N THR A 444 -13.86 -37.77 14.45
CA THR A 444 -14.22 -39.00 15.18
C THR A 444 -13.96 -38.86 16.68
N PHE A 445 -12.81 -38.28 17.05
CA PHE A 445 -12.46 -38.04 18.46
C PHE A 445 -13.44 -37.07 19.15
N ALA A 446 -13.78 -35.94 18.52
CA ALA A 446 -14.74 -34.98 19.06
C ALA A 446 -16.15 -35.59 19.23
N PHE A 447 -16.58 -36.42 18.28
CA PHE A 447 -17.86 -37.14 18.38
C PHE A 447 -17.89 -38.06 19.60
N PHE A 448 -16.90 -38.93 19.79
CA PHE A 448 -16.83 -39.80 20.96
C PHE A 448 -16.66 -39.02 22.27
N TYR A 449 -15.93 -37.91 22.26
CA TYR A 449 -15.79 -37.03 23.41
C TYR A 449 -17.13 -36.42 23.84
N THR A 450 -17.94 -35.93 22.90
CA THR A 450 -19.29 -35.41 23.22
C THR A 450 -20.20 -36.49 23.78
N ILE A 451 -20.20 -37.69 23.20
CA ILE A 451 -20.98 -38.84 23.71
C ILE A 451 -20.53 -39.24 25.12
N GLY A 452 -19.22 -39.32 25.36
CA GLY A 452 -18.67 -39.62 26.69
C GLY A 452 -19.08 -38.57 27.73
N LEU A 453 -19.06 -37.28 27.36
CA LEU A 453 -19.50 -36.19 28.22
C LEU A 453 -20.99 -36.31 28.55
N HIS A 454 -21.84 -36.63 27.56
CA HIS A 454 -23.27 -36.85 27.81
C HIS A 454 -23.48 -38.05 28.74
N ILE A 455 -22.82 -39.18 28.52
CA ILE A 455 -22.91 -40.35 29.41
C ILE A 455 -22.49 -39.98 30.84
N LEU A 456 -21.42 -39.19 30.99
CA LEU A 456 -20.95 -38.75 32.29
C LEU A 456 -21.97 -37.83 32.98
N VAL A 457 -22.52 -36.85 32.26
CA VAL A 457 -23.56 -35.96 32.79
C VAL A 457 -24.82 -36.75 33.17
N PHE A 458 -25.28 -37.66 32.31
CA PHE A 458 -26.40 -38.55 32.61
C PHE A 458 -26.12 -39.44 33.82
N THR A 459 -24.89 -39.93 33.98
CA THR A 459 -24.51 -40.74 35.15
C THR A 459 -24.47 -39.90 36.42
N CYS A 460 -23.97 -38.66 36.35
CA CYS A 460 -24.02 -37.71 37.47
C CYS A 460 -25.46 -37.37 37.85
N LEU A 461 -26.31 -37.03 36.88
CA LEU A 461 -27.73 -36.75 37.11
C LEU A 461 -28.47 -37.98 37.63
N TYR A 462 -28.18 -39.17 37.12
CA TYR A 462 -28.75 -40.43 37.60
C TYR A 462 -28.33 -40.72 39.04
N ARG A 463 -27.04 -40.54 39.39
CA ARG A 463 -26.56 -40.68 40.77
C ARG A 463 -27.19 -39.63 41.69
N MET A 464 -27.29 -38.38 41.26
CA MET A 464 -27.92 -37.30 42.02
C MET A 464 -29.42 -37.56 42.22
N SER A 465 -30.10 -38.03 41.17
CA SER A 465 -31.51 -38.43 41.20
C SER A 465 -31.73 -39.66 42.09
N ALA A 466 -30.88 -40.68 42.02
CA ALA A 466 -30.95 -41.86 42.89
C ALA A 466 -30.71 -41.51 44.36
N LEU A 467 -29.75 -40.61 44.65
CA LEU A 467 -29.54 -40.08 46.00
C LEU A 467 -30.75 -39.25 46.47
N SER A 468 -31.35 -38.44 45.60
CA SER A 468 -32.55 -37.67 45.92
C SER A 468 -33.77 -38.57 46.13
N TYR A 469 -33.90 -39.66 45.37
CA TYR A 469 -34.97 -40.65 45.53
C TYR A 469 -34.83 -41.42 46.85
N LEU A 470 -33.60 -41.76 47.25
CA LEU A 470 -33.35 -42.38 48.56
C LEU A 470 -33.69 -41.42 49.72
N SER A 471 -33.38 -40.13 49.56
CA SER A 471 -33.68 -39.10 50.56
C SER A 471 -35.19 -38.82 50.71
N HIS A 472 -35.98 -38.91 49.64
CA HIS A 472 -37.43 -38.75 49.69
C HIS A 472 -38.16 -40.05 50.06
N GLY A 473 -37.63 -41.21 49.68
CA GLY A 473 -38.18 -42.51 50.06
C GLY A 473 -38.14 -42.75 51.58
N SER A 474 -37.13 -42.22 52.28
CA SER A 474 -37.09 -42.26 53.75
C SER A 474 -38.16 -41.40 54.42
N GLU A 475 -38.58 -40.30 53.79
CA GLU A 475 -39.65 -39.45 54.34
C GLU A 475 -41.04 -40.06 54.12
N GLU A 476 -41.33 -40.68 52.97
CA GLU A 476 -42.62 -41.36 52.76
C GLU A 476 -42.82 -42.54 53.73
N THR A 477 -41.79 -43.34 54.01
CA THR A 477 -41.89 -44.41 55.02
C THR A 477 -42.11 -43.86 56.44
N ALA A 478 -41.46 -42.75 56.80
CA ALA A 478 -41.60 -42.13 58.12
C ALA A 478 -42.95 -41.41 58.29
N VAL A 479 -43.53 -40.87 57.20
CA VAL A 479 -44.85 -40.22 57.21
C VAL A 479 -45.99 -41.25 57.25
N VAL A 480 -45.85 -42.41 56.61
CA VAL A 480 -46.81 -43.52 56.73
C VAL A 480 -46.85 -44.07 58.17
N GLU A 481 -45.70 -44.21 58.83
CA GLU A 481 -45.63 -44.65 60.24
C GLU A 481 -46.23 -43.62 61.23
N LYS A 482 -46.08 -42.32 60.95
CA LYS A 482 -46.68 -41.26 61.79
C LYS A 482 -48.20 -41.15 61.63
N ASN A 483 -48.75 -41.38 60.44
CA ASN A 483 -50.20 -41.30 60.22
C ASN A 483 -51.01 -42.47 60.79
N LEU A 484 -50.35 -43.60 61.11
CA LEU A 484 -50.96 -44.71 61.86
C LEU A 484 -51.01 -44.48 63.38
N ASN A 485 -50.30 -43.48 63.90
CA ASN A 485 -50.17 -43.20 65.33
C ASN A 485 -50.73 -41.82 65.72
N LEU A 486 -51.97 -41.51 65.34
CA LEU A 486 -52.74 -40.44 65.98
C LEU A 486 -53.89 -41.03 66.81
N PRO A 487 -53.95 -40.77 68.14
CA PRO A 487 -54.98 -41.31 69.02
C PRO A 487 -56.32 -40.59 68.81
N ARG A 488 -57.42 -41.37 68.74
CA ARG A 488 -58.79 -40.92 68.93
C ARG A 488 -58.90 -40.20 70.28
N GLY A 489 -59.19 -38.90 70.25
CA GLY A 489 -59.65 -38.17 71.43
C GLY A 489 -61.05 -38.63 71.85
N TYR A 490 -61.27 -38.67 73.16
CA TYR A 490 -62.58 -38.73 73.82
C TYR A 490 -63.51 -37.60 73.40
#